data_AF-A0A4Q5XAD4-F1
#
_entry.id   AF-A0A4Q5XAD4-F1
#
_cell.length_a   1.000
_cell.length_b   1.000
_cell.length_c   1.000
_cell.angle_alpha   90.00
_cell.angle_beta   90.00
_cell.angle_gamma   90.00
#
_symmetry.space_group_name_H-M   'P 1'
#
loop_
_entity.id
_entity.type
_entity.pdbx_description
1 polymer ?
#
loop_
_entity_poly.entity_id
_entity_poly.type
_entity_poly.pdbx_seq_one_letter_code
_entity_poly.pdbx_strand_id
1 'polypeptide(L)'
;MWRGVVFISWVLAGCASPLTEARSSFDEARYPDAVNQYARLTSEVPRLSTEELFEYSLYRGLSHLALGDSAPAERWLTLAKRLADAAPSSVPLSERNRLLSARRAMGHAPGD
;
A
#
# COMPACT_ATOMS: atom_id res chain seq x y z
N MET A 1 -46.41 11.80 -29.19
CA MET A 1 -45.71 10.51 -29.43
C MET A 1 -44.38 10.56 -28.69
N TRP A 2 -44.27 9.73 -27.65
CA TRP A 2 -43.18 9.68 -26.67
C TRP A 2 -42.05 8.80 -27.23
N ARG A 3 -40.82 9.32 -27.33
CA ARG A 3 -39.63 8.49 -27.59
C ARG A 3 -38.64 8.74 -26.46
N GLY A 4 -38.75 7.93 -25.42
CA GLY A 4 -37.81 7.88 -24.32
C GLY A 4 -36.45 7.45 -24.84
N VAL A 5 -35.45 8.32 -24.70
CA VAL A 5 -34.05 7.97 -24.91
C VAL A 5 -33.57 7.40 -23.58
N VAL A 6 -33.51 6.07 -23.48
CA VAL A 6 -32.89 5.38 -22.35
C VAL A 6 -31.38 5.50 -22.52
N PHE A 7 -30.77 6.44 -21.81
CA PHE A 7 -29.32 6.56 -21.69
C PHE A 7 -28.82 5.42 -20.78
N ILE A 8 -28.44 4.31 -21.39
CA ILE A 8 -27.71 3.23 -20.69
C ILE A 8 -26.30 3.75 -20.42
N SER A 9 -26.08 4.31 -19.22
CA SER A 9 -24.73 4.60 -18.73
C SER A 9 -24.07 3.29 -18.33
N TRP A 10 -23.14 2.83 -19.18
CA TRP A 10 -22.17 1.79 -18.83
C TRP A 10 -21.27 2.34 -17.73
N VAL A 11 -21.53 1.95 -16.49
CA VAL A 11 -20.58 2.14 -15.39
C VAL A 11 -19.44 1.15 -15.65
N LEU A 12 -18.31 1.67 -16.12
CA LEU A 12 -17.03 0.98 -16.12
C LEU A 12 -16.63 0.73 -14.66
N ALA A 13 -17.10 -0.38 -14.09
CA ALA A 13 -16.49 -0.95 -12.89
C ALA A 13 -15.10 -1.44 -13.30
N GLY A 14 -14.11 -0.54 -13.26
CA GLY A 14 -12.72 -0.93 -13.42
C GLY A 14 -12.39 -1.98 -12.37
N CYS A 15 -11.82 -3.10 -12.80
CA CYS A 15 -11.27 -4.11 -11.92
C CYS A 15 -10.08 -3.52 -11.15
N ALA A 16 -10.33 -2.64 -10.18
CA ALA A 16 -9.33 -2.22 -9.23
C ALA A 16 -9.01 -3.42 -8.36
N SER A 17 -7.74 -3.84 -8.33
CA SER A 17 -7.33 -4.90 -7.42
C SER A 17 -7.52 -4.40 -5.97
N PRO A 18 -7.75 -5.29 -5.01
CA PRO A 18 -7.88 -4.89 -3.61
C PRO A 18 -6.65 -4.15 -3.08
N LEU A 19 -5.45 -4.44 -3.61
CA LEU A 19 -4.22 -3.70 -3.33
C LEU A 19 -4.29 -2.25 -3.85
N THR A 20 -4.77 -2.06 -5.08
CA THR A 20 -4.96 -0.72 -5.66
C THR A 20 -5.97 0.10 -4.87
N GLU A 21 -7.06 -0.52 -4.40
CA GLU A 21 -8.05 0.17 -3.56
C GLU A 21 -7.43 0.61 -2.22
N ALA A 22 -6.70 -0.28 -1.54
CA ALA A 22 -5.98 0.03 -0.30
C ALA A 22 -4.96 1.16 -0.51
N ARG A 23 -4.28 1.15 -1.65
CA ARG A 23 -3.32 2.18 -2.03
C ARG A 23 -4.00 3.53 -2.29
N SER A 24 -5.15 3.55 -2.96
CA SER A 24 -5.92 4.78 -3.17
C SER A 24 -6.30 5.44 -1.85
N SER A 25 -6.75 4.66 -0.86
CA SER A 25 -7.05 5.19 0.48
C SER A 25 -5.83 5.81 1.15
N PHE A 26 -4.64 5.22 0.98
CA PHE A 26 -3.39 5.81 1.47
C PHE A 26 -3.06 7.13 0.76
N ASP A 27 -3.15 7.17 -0.56
CA ASP A 27 -2.84 8.35 -1.37
C ASP A 27 -3.82 9.51 -1.09
N GLU A 28 -5.07 9.19 -0.74
CA GLU A 28 -6.10 10.13 -0.28
C GLU A 28 -5.98 10.51 1.21
N ALA A 29 -4.91 10.08 1.90
CA ALA A 29 -4.67 10.28 3.33
C ALA A 29 -5.76 9.71 4.28
N ARG A 30 -6.56 8.75 3.78
CA ARG A 30 -7.52 7.96 4.58
C ARG A 30 -6.82 6.78 5.24
N TYR A 31 -5.84 7.06 6.09
CA TYR A 31 -4.98 6.03 6.70
C TYR A 31 -5.72 4.94 7.49
N PRO A 32 -6.79 5.24 8.28
CA PRO A 32 -7.57 4.19 8.94
C PRO A 32 -8.23 3.22 7.95
N ASP A 33 -8.74 3.73 6.83
CA ASP A 33 -9.35 2.92 5.77
C ASP A 33 -8.29 2.04 5.11
N ALA A 34 -7.13 2.62 4.78
CA ALA A 34 -6.00 1.89 4.19
C ALA A 34 -5.53 0.73 5.08
N VAL A 35 -5.35 0.97 6.39
CA VAL A 35 -4.99 -0.09 7.34
C VAL A 35 -6.03 -1.22 7.34
N ASN A 36 -7.31 -0.86 7.37
CA ASN A 36 -8.40 -1.84 7.37
C ASN A 36 -8.47 -2.63 6.06
N GLN A 37 -8.28 -1.99 4.91
CA GLN A 37 -8.26 -2.65 3.61
C GLN A 37 -7.05 -3.60 3.51
N TYR A 38 -5.84 -3.15 3.85
CA TYR A 38 -4.66 -4.04 3.88
C TYR A 38 -4.81 -5.18 4.90
N ALA A 39 -5.47 -4.97 6.04
CA ALA A 39 -5.73 -6.03 7.00
C ALA A 39 -6.62 -7.15 6.42
N ARG A 40 -7.60 -6.80 5.57
CA ARG A 40 -8.48 -7.78 4.91
C ARG A 40 -7.74 -8.67 3.92
N LEU A 41 -6.65 -8.19 3.33
CA LEU A 41 -5.82 -8.95 2.38
C LEU A 41 -4.85 -9.94 3.06
N THR A 42 -4.86 -10.05 4.39
CA THR A 42 -3.90 -10.91 5.11
C THR A 42 -3.98 -12.38 4.65
N SER A 43 -5.15 -12.88 4.25
CA SER A 43 -5.32 -14.24 3.70
C SER A 43 -4.75 -14.42 2.29
N GLU A 44 -4.55 -13.33 1.55
CA GLU A 44 -4.00 -13.30 0.20
C GLU A 44 -2.48 -13.15 0.19
N VAL A 45 -1.88 -12.66 1.28
CA VAL A 45 -0.43 -12.45 1.45
C VAL A 45 0.44 -13.63 0.96
N PRO A 46 0.12 -14.91 1.24
CA PRO A 46 0.93 -16.04 0.75
C PRO A 46 0.95 -16.21 -0.77
N ARG A 47 0.04 -15.56 -1.49
CA ARG A 47 -0.09 -15.63 -2.95
C ARG A 47 0.45 -14.38 -3.65
N LEU A 48 0.81 -13.34 -2.91
CA LEU A 48 1.36 -12.12 -3.48
C LEU A 48 2.74 -12.39 -4.07
N SER A 49 3.01 -11.78 -5.22
CA SER A 49 4.35 -11.67 -5.75
C SER A 49 5.26 -10.86 -4.81
N THR A 50 6.58 -10.95 -5.00
CA THR A 50 7.54 -10.15 -4.21
C THR A 50 7.28 -8.65 -4.32
N GLU A 51 6.88 -8.17 -5.50
CA GLU A 51 6.57 -6.77 -5.76
C GLU A 51 5.28 -6.34 -5.03
N GLU A 52 4.21 -7.12 -5.14
CA GLU A 52 2.96 -6.88 -4.42
C GLU A 52 3.14 -6.97 -2.90
N LEU A 53 3.97 -7.89 -2.41
CA LEU A 53 4.29 -8.01 -0.99
C LEU A 53 5.12 -6.81 -0.50
N PHE A 54 6.01 -6.28 -1.34
CA PHE A 54 6.72 -5.04 -1.06
C PHE A 54 5.74 -3.86 -0.96
N GLU A 55 4.85 -3.69 -1.93
CA GLU A 55 3.83 -2.64 -1.92
C GLU A 55 2.94 -2.77 -0.66
N TYR A 56 2.39 -3.96 -0.45
CA TYR A 56 1.56 -4.29 0.71
C TYR A 56 2.23 -3.88 2.03
N SER A 57 3.47 -4.32 2.24
CA SER A 57 4.21 -4.07 3.47
C SER A 57 4.61 -2.59 3.63
N LEU A 58 5.02 -1.93 2.54
CA LEU A 58 5.37 -0.51 2.56
C LEU A 58 4.16 0.34 2.95
N TYR A 59 3.04 0.24 2.22
CA TYR A 59 1.91 1.13 2.43
C TYR A 59 1.11 0.81 3.68
N ARG A 60 1.04 -0.46 4.09
CA ARG A 60 0.47 -0.81 5.41
C ARG A 60 1.32 -0.23 6.54
N GLY A 61 2.65 -0.32 6.44
CA GLY A 61 3.57 0.26 7.41
C GLY A 61 3.49 1.78 7.48
N LEU A 62 3.47 2.45 6.32
CA LEU A 62 3.31 3.90 6.23
C LEU A 62 1.97 4.38 6.79
N SER A 63 0.88 3.65 6.54
CA SER A 63 -0.44 3.97 7.09
C SER A 63 -0.44 3.89 8.61
N HIS A 64 0.14 2.85 9.19
CA HIS A 64 0.30 2.75 10.65
C HIS A 64 1.19 3.87 11.21
N LEU A 65 2.29 4.20 10.53
CA LEU A 65 3.17 5.27 10.96
C LEU A 65 2.44 6.63 10.99
N ALA A 66 1.63 6.91 9.97
CA ALA A 66 0.83 8.13 9.89
C ALA A 66 -0.23 8.22 11.00
N LEU A 67 -0.69 7.09 11.52
CA LEU A 67 -1.60 7.01 12.67
C LEU A 67 -0.89 7.09 14.03
N GLY A 68 0.45 7.10 14.06
CA GLY A 68 1.24 7.04 15.29
C GLY A 68 1.40 5.63 15.87
N ASP A 69 0.94 4.59 15.16
CA ASP A 69 1.05 3.20 15.58
C ASP A 69 2.45 2.65 15.25
N SER A 70 3.44 3.00 16.08
CA SER A 70 4.85 2.68 15.83
C SER A 70 5.16 1.19 15.75
N ALA A 71 4.56 0.37 16.63
CA ALA A 71 4.84 -1.07 16.67
C ALA A 71 4.42 -1.83 15.39
N PRO A 72 3.19 -1.69 14.85
CA PRO A 72 2.86 -2.27 13.56
C PRO A 72 3.59 -1.60 12.40
N ALA A 73 3.84 -0.29 12.45
CA ALA A 73 4.64 0.40 11.43
C ALA A 73 6.02 -0.23 11.28
N GLU A 74 6.72 -0.43 12.40
CA GLU A 74 8.05 -1.05 12.44
C GLU A 74 8.06 -2.44 11.80
N ARG A 75 7.11 -3.30 12.18
CA ARG A 75 7.02 -4.67 11.65
C ARG A 75 6.90 -4.68 10.13
N TRP A 76 6.02 -3.86 9.57
CA TRP A 76 5.75 -3.84 8.14
C TRP A 76 6.86 -3.14 7.34
N LEU A 77 7.39 -2.02 7.84
CA LEU A 77 8.49 -1.31 7.18
C LEU A 77 9.81 -2.09 7.22
N THR A 78 10.02 -2.92 8.25
CA THR A 78 11.16 -3.85 8.27
C THR A 78 10.99 -4.99 7.25
N LEU A 79 9.77 -5.49 7.02
CA LEU A 79 9.52 -6.43 5.92
C LEU A 79 9.76 -5.77 4.54
N ALA A 80 9.22 -4.56 4.33
CA ALA A 80 9.42 -3.81 3.09
C ALA A 80 10.92 -3.59 2.81
N LYS A 81 11.70 -3.26 3.84
CA LYS A 81 13.16 -3.14 3.70
C LYS A 81 13.82 -4.44 3.26
N ARG A 82 13.51 -5.57 3.91
CA ARG A 82 14.10 -6.87 3.55
C ARG A 82 13.81 -7.22 2.08
N LEU A 83 12.60 -6.92 1.61
CA LEU A 83 12.21 -7.14 0.21
C LEU A 83 12.97 -6.21 -0.74
N ALA A 84 13.11 -4.93 -0.39
CA ALA A 84 13.88 -3.97 -1.19
C ALA A 84 15.37 -4.32 -1.26
N ASP A 85 15.95 -4.81 -0.16
CA ASP A 85 17.35 -5.22 -0.11
C ASP A 85 17.59 -6.50 -0.93
N ALA A 86 16.62 -7.41 -0.99
CA ALA A 86 16.69 -8.64 -1.77
C ALA A 86 16.60 -8.40 -3.29
N ALA A 87 15.89 -7.34 -3.71
CA ALA A 87 15.69 -7.01 -5.13
C ALA A 87 15.78 -5.47 -5.38
N PRO A 88 16.96 -4.86 -5.25
CA PRO A 88 17.09 -3.39 -5.24
C PRO A 88 16.73 -2.72 -6.58
N SER A 89 16.85 -3.46 -7.69
CA SER A 89 16.52 -2.97 -9.03
C SER A 89 15.03 -3.05 -9.37
N SER A 90 14.23 -3.85 -8.66
CA SER A 90 12.79 -3.97 -8.90
C SER A 90 11.96 -2.95 -8.14
N VAL A 91 12.53 -2.29 -7.12
CA VAL A 91 11.82 -1.28 -6.33
C VAL A 91 12.04 0.11 -6.94
N PRO A 92 10.96 0.85 -7.29
CA PRO A 92 11.07 2.22 -7.79
C PRO A 92 11.80 3.14 -6.80
N LEU A 93 12.63 4.05 -7.32
CA LEU A 93 13.41 4.99 -6.50
C LEU A 93 12.54 5.82 -5.55
N SER A 94 11.35 6.23 -6.00
CA SER A 94 10.38 6.98 -5.18
C SER A 94 9.92 6.20 -3.95
N GLU A 95 9.67 4.91 -4.09
CA GLU A 95 9.21 4.04 -3.01
C GLU A 95 10.36 3.72 -2.04
N ARG A 96 11.57 3.51 -2.55
CA ARG A 96 12.76 3.41 -1.70
C ARG A 96 12.96 4.68 -0.86
N ASN A 97 12.79 5.86 -1.47
CA ASN A 97 12.91 7.12 -0.74
C ASN A 97 11.82 7.30 0.33
N ARG A 98 10.59 6.86 0.06
CA ARG A 98 9.50 6.82 1.05
C ARG A 98 9.86 5.91 2.22
N LEU A 99 10.30 4.69 1.93
CA LEU A 99 10.73 3.72 2.93
C LEU A 99 11.88 4.26 3.80
N LEU A 100 12.91 4.84 3.17
CA LEU A 100 14.04 5.44 3.88
C LEU A 100 13.61 6.59 4.79
N SER A 101 12.71 7.45 4.30
CA SER A 101 12.18 8.58 5.08
C SER A 101 11.38 8.08 6.30
N ALA A 102 10.53 7.06 6.11
CA ALA A 102 9.75 6.46 7.18
C ALA A 102 10.64 5.80 8.25
N ARG A 103 11.65 5.03 7.84
CA ARG A 103 12.62 4.41 8.76
C ARG A 103 13.40 5.44 9.57
N ARG A 104 13.84 6.53 8.93
CA ARG A 104 14.49 7.66 9.65
C ARG A 104 13.56 8.32 10.65
N ALA A 105 12.28 8.51 10.30
CA ALA A 105 11.30 9.06 11.23
C ALA A 105 11.08 8.15 12.46
N MET A 106 11.28 6.85 12.31
CA MET A 106 11.29 5.87 13.40
C MET A 106 12.66 5.73 14.09
N GLY A 107 13.66 6.55 13.75
CA GLY A 107 14.97 6.56 14.40
C GLY A 107 16.02 5.57 13.85
N HIS A 108 15.76 4.95 12.70
CA HIS A 108 16.73 4.01 12.08
C HIS A 108 17.71 4.76 11.17
N ALA A 109 18.98 4.34 11.19
CA ALA A 109 20.01 4.86 10.31
C ALA A 109 19.97 4.20 8.92
N PRO A 110 20.45 4.89 7.87
CA PRO A 110 20.61 4.26 6.55
C PRO A 110 21.70 3.17 6.62
N GLY A 111 21.28 1.91 6.65
CA GLY A 111 22.18 0.75 6.71
C GLY A 111 21.73 -0.34 7.69
N ASP A 112 20.87 0.00 8.65
CA ASP A 112 20.32 -0.89 9.69
C ASP A 112 19.26 -1.86 9.17
#